data_AF-A0A354CS16-F1
#
_entry.id   AF-A0A354CS16-F1
#
_cell.length_a   1.000
_cell.length_b   1.000
_cell.length_c   1.000
_cell.angle_alpha   90.00
_cell.angle_beta   90.00
_cell.angle_gamma   90.00
#
_symmetry.space_group_name_H-M   'P 1'
#
loop_
_entity.id
_entity.type
_entity.pdbx_description
1 polymer ?
#
loop_
_entity_poly.entity_id
_entity_poly.type
_entity_poly.pdbx_seq_one_letter_code
_entity_poly.pdbx_strand_id
1 'polypeptide(L)'
;MTEREFLEREIGRWLESPSRQMMITGQLYYEGEQDILFRKRTAIGQGGRTEEIENLPNNRVVDNQYAKLVNQKADYLLGQPFVIRGDNAEYVRALKKVFDKGFMKLLKNAGKGALNCGIVWIYPYIDRRGDIRFKLIPGYELLPFWKDSEHTELDKAVRVYRICGYEGKTPVLVQKAEIYSPEGVERFVLENGRLVPDT
;
A
#
# COMPACT_ATOMS: atom_id res chain seq x y z
N MET A 1 -17.89 -14.38 -19.45
CA MET A 1 -17.12 -13.88 -18.31
C MET A 1 -17.91 -12.74 -17.72
N THR A 2 -18.40 -12.91 -16.50
CA THR A 2 -19.07 -11.83 -15.76
C THR A 2 -18.02 -10.82 -15.30
N GLU A 3 -18.47 -9.61 -14.95
CA GLU A 3 -17.58 -8.58 -14.40
C GLU A 3 -16.86 -9.05 -13.14
N ARG A 4 -17.57 -9.77 -12.26
CA ARG A 4 -16.98 -10.34 -11.05
C ARG A 4 -15.90 -11.39 -11.36
N GLU A 5 -16.16 -12.31 -12.29
CA GLU A 5 -15.16 -13.31 -12.73
C GLU A 5 -13.92 -12.65 -13.32
N PHE A 6 -14.10 -11.54 -14.05
CA PHE A 6 -13.00 -10.74 -14.56
C PHE A 6 -12.16 -10.16 -13.42
N LEU A 7 -12.79 -9.49 -12.45
CA LEU A 7 -12.10 -8.90 -11.30
C LEU A 7 -11.37 -9.96 -10.47
N GLU A 8 -12.00 -11.10 -10.18
CA GLU A 8 -11.39 -12.22 -9.47
C GLU A 8 -10.09 -12.69 -10.15
N ARG A 9 -10.10 -12.82 -11.49
CA ARG A 9 -8.92 -13.21 -12.27
C ARG A 9 -7.82 -12.15 -12.25
N GLU A 10 -8.17 -10.88 -12.44
CA GLU A 10 -7.19 -9.80 -12.45
C GLU A 10 -6.59 -9.54 -11.06
N ILE A 11 -7.37 -9.68 -9.98
CA ILE A 11 -6.87 -9.67 -8.60
C ILE A 11 -5.85 -10.79 -8.41
N GLY A 12 -6.17 -12.03 -8.80
CA GLY A 12 -5.25 -13.16 -8.68
C GLY A 12 -3.92 -12.90 -9.38
N ARG A 13 -3.98 -12.45 -10.64
CA ARG A 13 -2.79 -12.08 -11.44
C ARG A 13 -1.98 -10.97 -10.77
N TRP A 14 -2.65 -9.94 -10.27
CA TRP A 14 -1.98 -8.80 -9.66
C TRP A 14 -1.32 -9.14 -8.32
N LEU A 15 -1.95 -9.98 -7.49
CA LEU A 15 -1.39 -10.41 -6.20
C LEU A 15 -0.02 -11.09 -6.35
N GLU A 16 0.16 -11.83 -7.45
CA GLU A 16 1.39 -12.53 -7.82
C GLU A 16 2.32 -11.72 -8.74
N SER A 17 1.89 -10.51 -9.14
CA SER A 17 2.63 -9.73 -10.14
C SER A 17 3.99 -9.25 -9.62
N PRO A 18 5.04 -9.24 -10.47
CA PRO A 18 6.35 -8.67 -10.11
C PRO A 18 6.25 -7.21 -9.67
N SER A 19 5.38 -6.42 -10.32
CA SER A 19 5.17 -5.01 -9.97
C SER A 19 4.70 -4.85 -8.53
N ARG A 20 3.70 -5.63 -8.10
CA ARG A 20 3.23 -5.60 -6.71
C ARG A 20 4.30 -6.09 -5.73
N GLN A 21 5.05 -7.13 -6.09
CA GLN A 21 6.15 -7.61 -5.26
C GLN A 21 7.21 -6.52 -5.05
N MET A 22 7.59 -5.79 -6.10
CA MET A 22 8.52 -4.65 -5.98
C MET A 22 8.00 -3.56 -5.04
N MET A 23 6.69 -3.27 -5.05
CA MET A 23 6.09 -2.32 -4.11
C MET A 23 6.24 -2.78 -2.65
N ILE A 24 6.03 -4.07 -2.39
CA ILE A 24 6.21 -4.67 -1.06
C ILE A 24 7.68 -4.64 -0.66
N THR A 25 8.59 -5.04 -1.56
CA THR A 25 10.04 -4.98 -1.32
C THR A 25 10.49 -3.57 -0.98
N GLY A 26 10.04 -2.55 -1.71
CA GLY A 26 10.36 -1.15 -1.40
C GLY A 26 9.91 -0.73 0.00
N GLN A 27 8.72 -1.17 0.42
CA GLN A 27 8.23 -0.93 1.78
C GLN A 27 9.07 -1.67 2.84
N LEU A 28 9.38 -2.95 2.62
CA LEU A 28 10.21 -3.74 3.55
C LEU A 28 11.62 -3.14 3.69
N TYR A 29 12.24 -2.73 2.60
CA TYR A 29 13.54 -2.07 2.62
C TYR A 29 13.50 -0.75 3.40
N TYR A 30 12.42 0.03 3.28
CA TYR A 30 12.22 1.24 4.06
C TYR A 30 12.10 0.92 5.57
N GLU A 31 11.42 -0.16 5.93
CA GLU A 31 11.26 -0.62 7.32
C GLU A 31 12.53 -1.27 7.90
N GLY A 32 13.52 -1.58 7.05
CA GLY A 32 14.78 -2.24 7.44
C GLY A 32 14.75 -3.75 7.30
N GLU A 33 13.65 -4.32 6.78
CA GLU A 33 13.49 -5.73 6.46
C GLU A 33 14.12 -6.04 5.10
N GLN A 34 15.45 -5.97 5.05
CA GLN A 34 16.23 -6.13 3.82
C GLN A 34 16.71 -7.58 3.62
N ASP A 35 17.03 -7.94 2.38
CA ASP A 35 17.47 -9.29 2.00
C ASP A 35 18.64 -9.84 2.82
N ILE A 36 19.51 -8.95 3.34
CA ILE A 36 20.63 -9.32 4.21
C ILE A 36 20.18 -10.08 5.46
N LEU A 37 18.96 -9.83 5.96
CA LEU A 37 18.37 -10.53 7.11
C LEU A 37 18.09 -12.01 6.83
N PHE A 38 17.93 -12.38 5.55
CA PHE A 38 17.67 -13.76 5.12
C PHE A 38 18.93 -14.45 4.58
N ARG A 39 20.07 -13.75 4.51
CA ARG A 39 21.32 -14.32 4.02
C ARG A 39 21.74 -15.49 4.90
N LYS A 40 21.91 -16.65 4.27
CA LYS A 40 22.50 -17.85 4.89
C LYS A 40 23.94 -17.99 4.45
N ARG A 41 24.80 -18.45 5.37
CA ARG A 41 26.17 -18.82 5.03
C ARG A 41 26.13 -20.26 4.55
N THR A 42 26.65 -20.53 3.37
CA THR A 42 26.59 -21.87 2.78
C THR A 42 27.96 -22.35 2.31
N ALA A 43 28.15 -23.67 2.28
CA ALA A 43 29.30 -24.36 1.70
C ALA A 43 28.84 -25.52 0.80
N ILE A 44 29.76 -26.03 -0.01
CA ILE A 44 29.54 -27.27 -0.76
C ILE A 44 29.76 -28.45 0.20
N GLY A 45 28.68 -29.15 0.51
CA GLY A 45 28.66 -30.35 1.34
C GLY A 45 28.86 -31.63 0.54
N GLN A 46 28.46 -32.75 1.14
CA GLN A 46 28.69 -34.07 0.55
C GLN A 46 27.89 -34.24 -0.75
N GLY A 47 28.53 -34.80 -1.79
CA GLY A 47 27.89 -35.00 -3.10
C GLY A 47 27.62 -33.71 -3.88
N GLY A 48 28.31 -32.60 -3.55
CA GLY A 48 28.25 -31.35 -4.32
C GLY A 48 27.04 -30.46 -4.03
N ARG A 49 26.24 -30.78 -3.00
CA ARG A 49 25.05 -29.99 -2.63
C ARG A 49 25.42 -28.80 -1.76
N THR A 50 24.66 -27.72 -1.87
CA THR A 50 24.82 -26.54 -1.00
C THR A 50 24.20 -26.83 0.36
N GLU A 51 24.97 -26.66 1.43
CA GLU A 51 24.55 -26.86 2.82
C GLU A 51 24.76 -25.57 3.62
N GLU A 52 23.85 -25.28 4.56
CA GLU A 52 23.95 -24.14 5.46
C GLU A 52 24.99 -24.41 6.55
N ILE A 53 25.88 -23.46 6.78
CA ILE A 53 26.93 -23.53 7.79
C ILE A 53 26.45 -22.82 9.05
N GLU A 54 26.03 -23.59 10.05
CA GLU A 54 25.53 -23.04 11.31
C GLU A 54 26.64 -22.77 12.34
N ASN A 55 27.80 -23.41 12.20
CA ASN A 55 28.90 -23.34 13.17
C ASN A 55 29.84 -22.13 12.97
N LEU A 56 29.56 -21.26 11.99
CA LEU A 56 30.34 -20.06 11.74
C LEU A 56 29.47 -18.80 11.90
N PRO A 57 30.04 -17.69 12.41
CA PRO A 57 29.32 -16.43 12.48
C PRO A 57 28.77 -16.01 11.11
N ASN A 58 27.51 -15.55 11.12
CA ASN A 58 26.79 -15.04 9.96
C ASN A 58 26.17 -13.69 10.31
N ASN A 59 27.02 -12.67 10.45
CA ASN A 59 26.58 -11.33 10.83
C ASN A 59 25.70 -10.72 9.73
N ARG A 60 24.50 -10.29 10.10
CA ARG A 60 23.52 -9.63 9.23
C ARG A 60 23.32 -8.21 9.72
N VAL A 61 23.94 -7.25 9.05
CA VAL A 61 23.89 -5.84 9.43
C VAL A 61 23.07 -5.08 8.40
N VAL A 62 22.04 -4.37 8.86
CA VAL A 62 21.23 -3.49 8.04
C VAL A 62 21.75 -2.07 8.19
N ASP A 63 22.39 -1.54 7.15
CA ASP A 63 22.68 -0.11 7.01
C ASP A 63 21.59 0.54 6.14
N ASN A 64 20.53 1.05 6.77
CA ASN A 64 19.33 1.50 6.07
C ASN A 64 19.47 2.91 5.47
N GLN A 65 20.46 3.10 4.61
CA GLN A 65 20.64 4.34 3.84
C GLN A 65 19.44 4.62 2.92
N TYR A 66 18.76 3.58 2.46
CA TYR A 66 17.55 3.69 1.66
C TYR A 66 16.45 4.49 2.39
N ALA A 67 16.09 4.10 3.62
CA ALA A 67 15.08 4.81 4.40
C ALA A 67 15.47 6.27 4.69
N LYS A 68 16.76 6.52 4.92
CA LYS A 68 17.30 7.88 5.10
C LYS A 68 17.08 8.74 3.86
N LEU A 69 17.39 8.23 2.66
CA LEU A 69 17.19 8.95 1.40
C LEU A 69 15.71 9.18 1.08
N VAL A 70 14.85 8.19 1.34
CA VAL A 70 13.39 8.34 1.20
C VAL A 70 12.88 9.47 2.09
N ASN A 71 13.29 9.48 3.37
CA ASN A 71 12.91 10.54 4.29
C ASN A 71 13.41 11.91 3.83
N GLN A 72 14.69 12.01 3.44
CA GLN A 72 15.27 13.26 2.95
C GLN A 72 14.51 13.82 1.75
N LYS A 73 14.21 12.97 0.75
CA LYS A 73 13.49 13.38 -0.46
C LYS A 73 12.05 13.77 -0.17
N ALA A 74 11.33 13.00 0.65
CA ALA A 74 9.96 13.33 1.05
C ALA A 74 9.90 14.63 1.89
N ASP A 75 10.87 14.84 2.77
CA ASP A 75 10.98 16.05 3.58
C ASP A 75 11.30 17.28 2.72
N TYR A 76 12.15 17.13 1.71
CA TYR A 76 12.46 18.20 0.78
C TYR A 76 11.24 18.61 -0.05
N LEU A 77 10.48 17.65 -0.57
CA LEU A 77 9.33 17.91 -1.44
C LEU A 77 8.08 18.36 -0.67
N LEU A 78 7.82 17.75 0.49
CA LEU A 78 6.54 17.83 1.22
C LEU A 78 6.70 18.19 2.70
N GLY A 79 7.90 18.56 3.15
CA GLY A 79 8.14 18.97 4.52
C GLY A 79 7.57 20.34 4.86
N GLN A 80 7.43 21.22 3.85
CA GLN A 80 6.84 22.55 3.99
C GLN A 80 5.32 22.46 3.75
N PRO A 81 4.48 22.92 4.71
CA PRO A 81 3.05 23.11 4.51
C PRO A 81 2.74 24.00 3.30
N PHE A 82 1.78 23.62 2.47
CA PHE A 82 1.28 24.49 1.40
C PHE A 82 0.29 25.52 1.95
N VAL A 83 0.14 26.64 1.24
CA VAL A 83 -0.79 27.72 1.57
C VAL A 83 -1.89 27.80 0.53
N ILE A 84 -3.14 27.78 0.99
CA ILE A 84 -4.31 27.95 0.13
C ILE A 84 -4.61 29.44 -0.01
N ARG A 85 -4.67 29.91 -1.26
CA ARG A 85 -4.99 31.29 -1.63
C ARG A 85 -6.10 31.29 -2.69
N GLY A 86 -6.93 32.32 -2.69
CA GLY A 86 -8.01 32.51 -3.63
C GLY A 86 -8.85 33.72 -3.25
N ASP A 87 -9.63 34.23 -4.20
CA ASP A 87 -10.39 35.48 -4.04
C ASP A 87 -11.59 35.31 -3.10
N ASN A 88 -12.20 34.12 -3.11
CA ASN A 88 -13.31 33.80 -2.20
C ASN A 88 -12.77 33.43 -0.81
N ALA A 89 -12.74 34.41 0.09
CA ALA A 89 -12.26 34.24 1.45
C ALA A 89 -13.05 33.18 2.27
N GLU A 90 -14.34 33.03 2.03
CA GLU A 90 -15.16 32.00 2.68
C GLU A 90 -14.77 30.59 2.24
N TYR A 91 -14.59 30.40 0.93
CA TYR A 91 -14.16 29.13 0.38
C TYR A 91 -12.76 28.76 0.85
N VAL A 92 -11.82 29.72 0.87
CA VAL A 92 -10.48 29.51 1.44
C VAL A 92 -10.55 29.11 2.92
N ARG A 93 -11.43 29.74 3.71
CA ARG A 93 -11.65 29.33 5.11
C ARG A 93 -12.21 27.92 5.23
N ALA A 94 -13.11 27.50 4.34
CA ALA A 94 -13.64 26.14 4.31
C ALA A 94 -12.55 25.11 3.95
N LEU A 95 -11.77 25.38 2.89
CA LEU A 95 -10.68 24.50 2.47
C LEU A 95 -9.60 24.33 3.53
N LYS A 96 -9.27 25.38 4.29
CA LYS A 96 -8.31 25.31 5.40
C LYS A 96 -8.76 24.39 6.55
N LYS A 97 -10.07 24.12 6.68
CA LYS A 97 -10.59 23.13 7.64
C LYS A 97 -10.41 21.69 7.15
N VAL A 98 -10.48 21.49 5.82
CA VAL A 98 -10.33 20.17 5.19
C VAL A 98 -8.84 19.81 5.05
N PHE A 99 -8.04 20.73 4.53
CA PHE A 99 -6.60 20.56 4.32
C PHE A 99 -5.81 21.09 5.51
N ASP A 100 -6.06 20.47 6.66
CA ASP A 100 -5.41 20.82 7.92
C ASP A 100 -3.99 20.23 8.03
N LYS A 101 -3.37 20.41 9.20
CA LYS A 101 -2.05 19.81 9.51
C LYS A 101 -2.06 18.29 9.41
N GLY A 102 -3.20 17.64 9.67
CA GLY A 102 -3.38 16.20 9.54
C GLY A 102 -3.29 15.76 8.08
N PHE A 103 -3.98 16.46 7.18
CA PHE A 103 -3.84 16.23 5.74
C PHE A 103 -2.41 16.46 5.25
N MET A 104 -1.74 17.52 5.69
CA MET A 104 -0.35 17.79 5.29
C MET A 104 0.61 16.68 5.73
N LYS A 105 0.43 16.14 6.95
CA LYS A 105 1.18 14.97 7.41
C LYS A 105 0.87 13.72 6.58
N LEU A 106 -0.41 13.50 6.24
CA LEU A 106 -0.83 12.40 5.38
C LEU A 106 -0.20 12.52 3.98
N LEU A 107 -0.20 13.71 3.38
CA LEU A 107 0.42 13.98 2.09
C LEU A 107 1.92 13.70 2.10
N LYS A 108 2.63 14.15 3.15
CA LYS A 108 4.05 13.83 3.34
C LYS A 108 4.30 12.31 3.44
N ASN A 109 3.45 11.59 4.18
CA ASN A 109 3.51 10.13 4.25
C ASN A 109 3.18 9.47 2.91
N ALA A 110 2.26 10.05 2.13
CA ALA A 110 1.97 9.61 0.77
C ALA A 110 3.21 9.76 -0.11
N GLY A 111 3.95 10.86 -0.02
CA GLY A 111 5.22 11.03 -0.72
C GLY A 111 6.24 9.93 -0.38
N LYS A 112 6.37 9.55 0.90
CA LYS A 112 7.21 8.42 1.30
C LYS A 112 6.71 7.10 0.70
N GLY A 113 5.40 6.85 0.79
CA GLY A 113 4.77 5.66 0.21
C GLY A 113 4.97 5.56 -1.30
N ALA A 114 4.84 6.67 -2.03
CA ALA A 114 5.09 6.73 -3.46
C ALA A 114 6.57 6.50 -3.81
N LEU A 115 7.51 6.98 -2.99
CA LEU A 115 8.94 6.70 -3.18
C LEU A 115 9.28 5.21 -2.97
N ASN A 116 8.54 4.52 -2.10
CA ASN A 116 8.71 3.10 -1.84
C ASN A 116 7.98 2.22 -2.87
N CYS A 117 6.75 2.57 -3.22
CA CYS A 117 5.85 1.74 -4.03
C CYS A 117 5.71 2.21 -5.49
N GLY A 118 6.32 3.33 -5.88
CA GLY A 118 6.09 3.97 -7.18
C GLY A 118 4.73 4.70 -7.29
N ILE A 119 3.69 4.19 -6.63
CA ILE A 119 2.36 4.81 -6.54
C ILE A 119 1.75 4.62 -5.15
N VAL A 120 0.91 5.55 -4.75
CA VAL A 120 0.11 5.49 -3.51
C VAL A 120 -1.22 6.18 -3.76
N TRP A 121 -2.23 5.85 -2.96
CA TRP A 121 -3.58 6.39 -3.14
C TRP A 121 -4.05 7.14 -1.91
N ILE A 122 -4.73 8.26 -2.12
CA ILE A 122 -5.41 9.00 -1.07
C ILE A 122 -6.91 8.91 -1.34
N TYR A 123 -7.62 8.23 -0.46
CA TYR A 123 -9.07 8.07 -0.56
C TYR A 123 -9.79 9.07 0.35
N PRO A 124 -10.55 10.04 -0.21
CA PRO A 124 -11.42 10.91 0.56
C PRO A 124 -12.68 10.16 1.01
N TYR A 125 -13.11 10.35 2.25
CA TYR A 125 -14.33 9.76 2.79
C TYR A 125 -14.97 10.69 3.83
N ILE A 126 -16.26 10.47 4.11
CA ILE A 126 -16.96 11.15 5.19
C ILE A 126 -16.91 10.30 6.45
N ASP A 127 -16.39 10.87 7.53
CA ASP A 127 -16.35 10.17 8.81
C ASP A 127 -17.73 10.16 9.52
N ARG A 128 -17.81 9.49 10.67
CA ARG A 128 -19.07 9.38 11.43
C ARG A 128 -19.62 10.72 11.93
N ARG A 129 -18.81 11.78 11.93
CA ARG A 129 -19.21 13.14 12.34
C ARG A 129 -19.66 14.00 11.16
N GLY A 130 -19.56 13.49 9.93
CA GLY A 130 -19.85 14.25 8.72
C GLY A 130 -18.67 15.05 8.19
N ASP A 131 -17.46 14.89 8.76
CA ASP A 131 -16.28 15.60 8.29
C ASP A 131 -15.63 14.86 7.11
N ILE A 132 -15.13 15.61 6.12
CA ILE A 132 -14.25 15.05 5.08
C ILE A 132 -12.92 14.65 5.72
N ARG A 133 -12.55 13.39 5.57
CA ARG A 133 -11.28 12.79 6.00
C ARG A 133 -10.60 12.09 4.84
N PHE A 134 -9.32 11.80 5.01
CA PHE A 134 -8.49 11.18 3.99
C PHE A 134 -7.83 9.94 4.56
N LYS A 135 -7.79 8.88 3.74
CA LYS A 135 -7.10 7.63 4.06
C LYS A 135 -5.98 7.40 3.06
N LEU A 136 -4.79 7.13 3.58
CA LEU A 136 -3.67 6.67 2.75
C LEU A 136 -3.82 5.17 2.50
N ILE A 137 -3.76 4.75 1.24
CA ILE A 137 -3.77 3.35 0.83
C ILE A 137 -2.43 3.05 0.12
N PRO A 138 -1.63 2.11 0.64
CA PRO A 138 -0.38 1.71 0.00
C PRO A 138 -0.60 1.20 -1.43
N GLY A 139 0.37 1.43 -2.32
CA GLY A 139 0.27 0.98 -3.73
C GLY A 139 0.05 -0.53 -3.87
N TYR A 140 0.68 -1.34 -3.01
CA TYR A 140 0.53 -2.80 -3.03
C TYR A 140 -0.82 -3.31 -2.48
N GLU A 141 -1.68 -2.42 -1.97
CA GLU A 141 -3.05 -2.75 -1.55
C GLU A 141 -4.09 -2.43 -2.62
N LEU A 142 -3.78 -1.67 -3.68
CA LEU A 142 -4.81 -1.22 -4.62
C LEU A 142 -4.41 -1.47 -6.09
N LEU A 143 -5.25 -2.24 -6.76
CA LEU A 143 -5.20 -2.51 -8.20
C LEU A 143 -6.05 -1.46 -8.94
N PRO A 144 -5.45 -0.54 -9.71
CA PRO A 144 -6.20 0.41 -10.52
C PRO A 144 -6.62 -0.20 -11.87
N PHE A 145 -7.78 0.22 -12.36
CA PHE A 145 -8.22 0.06 -13.73
C PHE A 145 -8.37 1.45 -14.33
N TRP A 146 -7.52 1.76 -15.31
CA TRP A 146 -7.48 3.06 -15.97
C TRP A 146 -8.43 3.08 -17.15
N LYS A 147 -9.09 4.22 -17.35
CA LYS A 147 -9.95 4.46 -18.50
C LYS A 147 -9.13 4.80 -19.75
N ASP A 148 -7.94 5.37 -19.55
CA ASP A 148 -7.01 5.80 -20.58
C ASP A 148 -5.64 5.10 -20.43
N SER A 149 -4.86 5.12 -21.50
CA SER A 149 -3.52 4.52 -21.55
C SER A 149 -2.45 5.34 -20.82
N GLU A 150 -2.74 6.62 -20.58
CA GLU A 150 -1.87 7.61 -19.96
C GLU A 150 -1.93 7.54 -18.42
N HIS A 151 -2.82 6.72 -17.88
CA HIS A 151 -3.11 6.57 -16.45
C HIS A 151 -3.52 7.90 -15.78
N THR A 152 -4.44 8.64 -16.42
CA THR A 152 -4.91 9.94 -15.93
C THR A 152 -6.29 9.88 -15.25
N GLU A 153 -7.19 9.03 -15.75
CA GLU A 153 -8.53 8.84 -15.22
C GLU A 153 -8.73 7.38 -14.78
N LEU A 154 -9.17 7.18 -13.53
CA LEU A 154 -9.56 5.86 -13.02
C LEU A 154 -10.97 5.53 -13.46
N ASP A 155 -11.13 4.34 -14.05
CA ASP A 155 -12.43 3.74 -14.30
C ASP A 155 -12.93 3.01 -13.03
N LYS A 156 -12.04 2.21 -12.42
CA LYS A 156 -12.32 1.40 -11.24
C LYS A 156 -11.06 1.17 -10.41
N ALA A 157 -11.21 0.85 -9.14
CA ALA A 157 -10.11 0.37 -8.32
C ALA A 157 -10.54 -0.80 -7.44
N VAL A 158 -9.65 -1.75 -7.23
CA VAL A 158 -9.88 -2.86 -6.29
C VAL A 158 -8.81 -2.81 -5.21
N ARG A 159 -9.22 -2.58 -3.96
CA ARG A 159 -8.32 -2.66 -2.83
C ARG A 159 -8.39 -4.03 -2.18
N VAL A 160 -7.25 -4.69 -2.01
CA VAL A 160 -7.13 -5.98 -1.33
C VAL A 160 -6.20 -5.83 -0.14
N TYR A 161 -6.70 -6.14 1.05
CA TYR A 161 -5.97 -5.98 2.31
C TYR A 161 -6.32 -7.09 3.29
N ARG A 162 -5.51 -7.24 4.33
CA ARG A 162 -5.68 -8.27 5.36
C ARG A 162 -6.07 -7.63 6.68
N ILE A 163 -6.97 -8.28 7.41
CA ILE A 163 -7.36 -7.89 8.77
C ILE A 163 -7.25 -9.10 9.70
N CYS A 164 -6.92 -8.87 10.96
CA CYS A 164 -7.00 -9.89 11.99
C CYS A 164 -8.46 -10.00 12.45
N GLY A 165 -9.08 -11.15 12.18
CA GLY A 165 -10.37 -11.56 12.72
C GLY A 165 -10.21 -12.60 13.82
N TYR A 166 -11.34 -13.10 14.33
CA TYR A 166 -11.38 -14.18 15.31
C TYR A 166 -12.40 -15.24 14.91
N GLU A 167 -11.99 -16.50 14.89
CA GLU A 167 -12.89 -17.66 14.87
C GLU A 167 -12.96 -18.22 16.29
N GLY A 168 -14.02 -17.85 17.02
CA GLY A 168 -14.12 -18.12 18.45
C GLY A 168 -13.03 -17.38 19.24
N LYS A 169 -12.00 -18.11 19.67
CA LYS A 169 -10.83 -17.57 20.40
C LYS A 169 -9.54 -17.55 19.57
N THR A 170 -9.58 -18.07 18.34
CA THR A 170 -8.38 -18.20 17.50
C THR A 170 -8.28 -16.99 16.57
N PRO A 171 -7.18 -16.22 16.59
CA PRO A 171 -6.98 -15.16 15.63
C PRO A 171 -6.77 -15.75 14.23
N VAL A 172 -7.53 -15.25 13.27
CA VAL A 172 -7.45 -15.65 11.85
C VAL A 172 -7.17 -14.45 10.98
N LEU A 173 -6.39 -14.62 9.92
CA LEU A 173 -6.10 -13.56 8.97
C LEU A 173 -7.12 -13.61 7.84
N VAL A 174 -8.01 -12.63 7.78
CA VAL A 174 -9.06 -12.56 6.75
C VAL A 174 -8.62 -11.59 5.67
N GLN A 175 -8.70 -12.02 4.41
CA GLN A 175 -8.41 -11.17 3.27
C GLN A 175 -9.71 -10.50 2.80
N LYS A 176 -9.72 -9.17 2.81
CA LYS A 176 -10.85 -8.34 2.37
C LYS A 176 -10.55 -7.73 1.01
N ALA A 177 -11.59 -7.52 0.23
CA ALA A 177 -11.54 -6.81 -1.04
C ALA A 177 -12.63 -5.74 -1.09
N GLU A 178 -12.27 -4.54 -1.54
CA GLU A 178 -13.18 -3.41 -1.74
C GLU A 178 -13.10 -2.99 -3.20
N ILE A 179 -14.24 -2.96 -3.89
CA ILE A 179 -14.34 -2.49 -5.28
C ILE A 179 -14.87 -1.06 -5.23
N TYR A 180 -14.09 -0.13 -5.77
CA TYR A 180 -14.41 1.30 -5.85
C TYR A 180 -14.82 1.63 -7.28
N SER A 181 -16.03 2.14 -7.45
CA SER A 181 -16.57 2.61 -8.73
C SER A 181 -17.31 3.94 -8.56
N PRO A 182 -17.73 4.61 -9.65
CA PRO A 182 -18.55 5.81 -9.56
C PRO A 182 -19.88 5.61 -8.80
N GLU A 183 -20.40 4.37 -8.79
CA GLU A 183 -21.65 4.00 -8.13
C GLU A 183 -21.49 3.82 -6.61
N GLY A 184 -20.25 3.57 -6.14
CA GLY A 184 -19.97 3.44 -4.72
C GLY A 184 -18.84 2.45 -4.40
N VAL A 185 -18.90 1.89 -3.20
CA VAL A 185 -17.93 0.90 -2.71
C VAL A 185 -18.63 -0.40 -2.36
N GLU A 186 -18.29 -1.46 -3.08
CA GLU A 186 -18.74 -2.82 -2.78
C GLU A 186 -17.69 -3.56 -1.94
N ARG A 187 -18.13 -4.35 -0.96
CA ARG A 187 -17.24 -5.02 0.01
C ARG A 187 -17.36 -6.53 -0.06
N PHE A 188 -16.22 -7.20 -0.04
CA PHE A 188 -16.11 -8.65 -0.17
C PHE A 188 -15.04 -9.22 0.76
N VAL A 189 -15.20 -10.51 1.08
CA VAL A 189 -14.13 -11.38 1.56
C VAL A 189 -13.55 -12.12 0.36
N LEU A 190 -12.22 -12.13 0.25
CA LEU A 190 -11.53 -12.85 -0.82
C LEU A 190 -11.15 -14.25 -0.32
N GLU A 191 -11.91 -15.26 -0.76
CA GLU A 191 -11.73 -16.66 -0.35
C GLU A 191 -11.38 -17.51 -1.57
N ASN A 192 -10.20 -18.16 -1.56
CA ASN A 192 -9.74 -19.03 -2.64
C ASN A 192 -9.83 -18.36 -4.04
N GLY A 193 -9.54 -17.06 -4.10
CA GLY A 193 -9.61 -16.26 -5.34
C GLY A 193 -11.02 -15.79 -5.73
N ARG A 194 -12.05 -16.02 -4.90
CA ARG A 194 -13.44 -15.61 -5.15
C ARG A 194 -13.87 -14.47 -4.22
N LEU A 195 -14.64 -13.53 -4.75
CA LEU A 195 -15.16 -12.36 -4.04
C LEU A 195 -16.50 -12.65 -3.36
N VAL A 196 -16.50 -13.16 -2.13
CA VAL A 196 -17.74 -13.44 -1.38
C VAL A 196 -18.29 -12.14 -0.77
N PRO A 197 -19.57 -11.75 -0.98
CA PRO A 197 -20.11 -10.51 -0.40
C PRO A 197 -19.93 -10.44 1.11
N ASP A 198 -19.37 -9.34 1.59
CA ASP A 198 -19.16 -9.07 3.01
C ASP A 198 -20.42 -8.41 3.58
N THR A 199 -21.12 -9.11 4.47
CA THR A 199 -22.40 -8.67 5.06
C THR A 199 -22.20 -7.76 6.26
#